data_AF-A0A936MN61-F1
#
_entry.id   AF-A0A936MN61-F1
#
_cell.length_a   1.000
_cell.length_b   1.000
_cell.length_c   1.000
_cell.angle_alpha   90.00
_cell.angle_beta   90.00
_cell.angle_gamma   90.00
#
_symmetry.space_group_name_H-M   'P 1'
#
loop_
_entity.id
_entity.type
_entity.pdbx_description
1 polymer ?
#
loop_
_entity_poly.entity_id
_entity_poly.type
_entity_poly.pdbx_seq_one_letter_code
_entity_poly.pdbx_strand_id
1 'polypeptide(L)'
;MRQKFATRRLIYADSDGNEKEVVLTVFVPFEVEHGGWKCEFTFEPSIYRAQPRGGGVDCIHALVMGLRLARVFLESTNLWGRASWQGMLDCGLPSSTDEPVDTTALTPIMASEDVHRLAVLATRKLGYPDDAGIERETILTLYLPFQESDIWRCEFAFDPWPEVRVGHGVGSDAIEATLDALASARVLFDAAIPIGWTGSDDLLDCADFPIKSGRAFHIRRSERGSS
;
A
#
# COMPACT_ATOMS: atom_id res chain seq x y z
N MET A 1 22.36 -2.89 10.48
CA MET A 1 21.40 -1.77 10.30
C MET A 1 20.38 -2.22 9.28
N ARG A 2 19.07 -2.09 9.56
CA ARG A 2 18.02 -2.52 8.61
C ARG A 2 17.89 -1.50 7.47
N GLN A 3 17.66 -1.98 6.25
CA GLN A 3 17.48 -1.13 5.10
C GLN A 3 16.14 -0.38 5.21
N LYS A 4 16.19 0.95 5.05
CA LYS A 4 14.97 1.78 5.01
C LYS A 4 14.28 1.57 3.67
N PHE A 5 12.97 1.39 3.71
CA PHE A 5 12.11 1.42 2.53
C PHE A 5 11.73 2.86 2.20
N ALA A 6 11.11 3.55 3.15
CA ALA A 6 10.63 4.91 2.96
C ALA A 6 10.57 5.69 4.28
N THR A 7 10.58 7.01 4.17
CA THR A 7 10.32 7.92 5.29
C THR A 7 9.25 8.92 4.89
N ARG A 8 8.30 9.19 5.78
CA ARG A 8 7.24 10.18 5.58
C ARG A 8 7.19 11.12 6.77
N ARG A 9 7.22 12.42 6.49
CA ARG A 9 7.01 13.47 7.49
C ARG A 9 5.51 13.70 7.61
N LEU A 10 5.00 13.62 8.83
CA LEU A 10 3.59 13.78 9.15
C LEU A 10 3.45 15.00 10.06
N ILE A 11 2.56 15.91 9.71
CA ILE A 11 2.35 17.18 10.40
C ILE A 11 1.03 17.13 11.16
N TYR A 12 1.05 17.58 12.42
CA TYR A 12 -0.15 17.73 13.25
C TYR A 12 -0.08 19.01 14.07
N ALA A 13 -1.22 19.53 14.52
CA ALA A 13 -1.24 20.66 15.45
C ALA A 13 -1.45 20.17 16.89
N ASP A 14 -0.68 20.70 17.83
CA ASP A 14 -0.87 20.43 19.26
C ASP A 14 -2.05 21.21 19.88
N SER A 15 -2.18 21.13 21.21
CA SER A 15 -3.23 21.79 21.98
C SER A 15 -3.27 23.30 21.86
N ASP A 16 -2.13 23.89 21.57
CA ASP A 16 -1.95 25.34 21.52
C ASP A 16 -1.96 25.81 20.05
N GLY A 17 -2.26 24.91 19.11
CA GLY A 17 -2.27 25.17 17.68
C GLY A 17 -0.87 25.23 17.06
N ASN A 18 0.18 24.84 17.79
CA ASN A 18 1.53 24.81 17.23
C ASN A 18 1.69 23.59 16.33
N GLU A 19 2.31 23.81 15.18
CA GLU A 19 2.66 22.74 14.27
C GLU A 19 3.76 21.85 14.89
N LYS A 20 3.52 20.55 14.84
CA LYS A 20 4.43 19.49 15.29
C LYS A 20 4.61 18.50 14.16
N GLU A 21 5.74 17.80 14.22
CA GLU A 21 6.11 16.81 13.24
C GLU A 21 6.35 15.45 13.91
N VAL A 22 5.94 14.40 13.22
CA VAL A 22 6.40 13.04 13.48
C VAL A 22 6.87 12.41 12.16
N VAL A 23 8.02 11.74 12.20
CA VAL A 23 8.58 11.05 11.05
C VAL A 23 8.26 9.57 11.15
N LEU A 24 7.46 9.06 10.22
CA LEU A 24 7.28 7.63 9.99
C LEU A 24 8.46 7.12 9.16
N THR A 25 9.21 6.14 9.67
CA THR A 25 10.16 5.35 8.88
C THR A 25 9.64 3.94 8.73
N VAL A 26 9.57 3.45 7.51
CA VAL A 26 9.21 2.06 7.17
C VAL A 26 10.47 1.38 6.64
N PHE A 27 10.73 0.16 7.10
CA PHE A 27 11.88 -0.63 6.69
C PHE A 27 11.48 -1.67 5.64
N VAL A 28 12.45 -2.10 4.82
CA VAL A 28 12.22 -3.18 3.86
C VAL A 28 11.81 -4.45 4.63
N PRO A 29 10.72 -5.14 4.22
CA PRO A 29 10.34 -6.40 4.84
C PRO A 29 11.45 -7.45 4.75
N PHE A 30 11.46 -8.37 5.71
CA PHE A 30 12.49 -9.39 5.84
C PHE A 30 11.86 -10.71 6.25
N GLU A 31 12.43 -11.79 5.73
CA GLU A 31 12.04 -13.15 6.09
C GLU A 31 12.47 -13.48 7.52
N VAL A 32 11.63 -14.22 8.23
CA VAL A 32 11.90 -14.79 9.56
C VAL A 32 11.89 -16.31 9.49
N GLU A 33 12.35 -16.96 10.56
CA GLU A 33 12.33 -18.42 10.69
C GLU A 33 10.92 -18.98 10.39
N HIS A 34 10.89 -20.13 9.71
CA HIS A 34 9.67 -20.83 9.25
C HIS A 34 8.90 -20.17 8.08
N GLY A 35 9.56 -19.37 7.25
CA GLY A 35 9.00 -18.86 5.98
C GLY A 35 8.02 -17.71 6.13
N GLY A 36 7.89 -17.14 7.34
CA GLY A 36 7.10 -15.93 7.57
C GLY A 36 7.87 -14.67 7.19
N TRP A 37 7.14 -13.58 6.98
CA TRP A 37 7.74 -12.27 6.71
C TRP A 37 7.34 -11.25 7.77
N LYS A 38 8.23 -10.30 8.03
CA LYS A 38 7.97 -9.18 8.94
C LYS A 38 8.35 -7.86 8.30
N CYS A 39 7.56 -6.82 8.58
CA CYS A 39 7.88 -5.43 8.26
C CYS A 39 7.95 -4.62 9.56
N GLU A 40 9.00 -3.81 9.67
CA GLU A 40 9.21 -2.89 10.79
C GLU A 40 8.88 -1.46 10.37
N PHE A 41 8.41 -0.67 11.33
CA PHE A 41 8.25 0.76 11.20
C PHE A 41 8.56 1.45 12.53
N THR A 42 8.97 2.70 12.47
CA THR A 42 9.24 3.55 13.65
C THR A 42 8.66 4.94 13.46
N PHE A 43 8.34 5.59 14.58
CA PHE A 43 7.99 7.01 14.63
C PHE A 43 9.06 7.78 15.39
N GLU A 44 9.41 8.96 14.90
CA GLU A 44 10.32 9.90 15.57
C GLU A 44 9.62 11.27 15.70
N PRO A 45 9.31 11.74 16.92
CA PRO A 45 9.52 11.08 18.21
C PRO A 45 8.64 9.83 18.38
N SER A 46 9.08 8.90 19.25
CA SER A 46 8.35 7.65 19.46
C SER A 46 6.97 7.91 20.07
N ILE A 47 5.92 7.40 19.42
CA ILE A 47 4.53 7.48 19.90
C ILE A 47 4.09 6.24 20.69
N TYR A 48 4.95 5.21 20.79
CA TYR A 48 4.67 3.96 21.49
C TYR A 48 5.89 3.46 22.28
N ARG A 49 5.70 2.43 23.11
CA ARG A 49 6.77 1.84 23.97
C ARG A 49 7.47 0.62 23.39
N ALA A 50 6.83 -0.14 22.51
CA ALA A 50 7.38 -1.37 21.93
C ALA A 50 7.56 -1.20 20.42
N GLN A 51 8.48 -1.91 19.76
CA GLN A 51 8.61 -1.86 18.29
C GLN A 51 7.64 -2.87 17.65
N PRO A 52 6.42 -2.45 17.21
CA PRO A 52 5.51 -3.33 16.51
C PRO A 52 6.09 -3.80 15.17
N ARG A 53 5.63 -4.96 14.72
CA ARG A 53 6.00 -5.55 13.43
C ARG A 53 4.74 -6.05 12.74
N GLY A 54 4.56 -5.68 11.48
CA GLY A 54 3.56 -6.31 10.62
C GLY A 54 4.05 -7.70 10.21
N GLY A 55 3.23 -8.73 10.40
CA GLY A 55 3.51 -10.08 9.91
C GLY A 55 2.81 -10.33 8.58
N GLY A 56 3.40 -11.16 7.72
CA GLY A 56 2.80 -11.57 6.46
C GLY A 56 3.32 -12.93 5.99
N VAL A 57 2.63 -13.51 5.02
CA VAL A 57 3.04 -14.76 4.36
C VAL A 57 4.11 -14.52 3.29
N ASP A 58 4.22 -13.28 2.82
CA ASP A 58 5.26 -12.84 1.90
C ASP A 58 5.68 -11.38 2.17
N CYS A 59 6.65 -10.89 1.39
CA CYS A 59 7.18 -9.54 1.49
C CYS A 59 6.09 -8.46 1.37
N ILE A 60 5.20 -8.58 0.38
CA ILE A 60 4.15 -7.59 0.11
C ILE A 60 3.12 -7.57 1.25
N HIS A 61 2.66 -8.73 1.70
CA HIS A 61 1.70 -8.86 2.79
C HIS A 61 2.28 -8.27 4.08
N ALA A 62 3.54 -8.58 4.39
CA ALA A 62 4.21 -8.02 5.56
C ALA A 62 4.32 -6.49 5.46
N LEU A 63 4.65 -5.93 4.30
CA LEU A 63 4.68 -4.48 4.06
C LEU A 63 3.32 -3.84 4.33
N VAL A 64 2.26 -4.35 3.68
CA VAL A 64 0.90 -3.84 3.84
C VAL A 64 0.45 -3.92 5.29
N MET A 65 0.71 -5.04 5.98
CA MET A 65 0.39 -5.20 7.40
C MET A 65 1.19 -4.25 8.31
N GLY A 66 2.47 -4.01 7.99
CA GLY A 66 3.28 -3.02 8.68
C GLY A 66 2.69 -1.61 8.57
N LEU A 67 2.25 -1.23 7.36
CA LEU A 67 1.61 0.06 7.09
C LEU A 67 0.22 0.18 7.76
N ARG A 68 -0.58 -0.89 7.77
CA ARG A 68 -1.85 -0.96 8.52
C ARG A 68 -1.63 -0.77 10.01
N LEU A 69 -0.66 -1.48 10.59
CA LEU A 69 -0.31 -1.32 12.00
C LEU A 69 0.19 0.10 12.27
N ALA A 70 1.04 0.67 11.41
CA ALA A 70 1.49 2.05 11.55
C ALA A 70 0.30 3.01 11.63
N ARG A 71 -0.70 2.87 10.75
CA ARG A 71 -1.94 3.64 10.82
C ARG A 71 -2.69 3.43 12.13
N VAL A 72 -2.88 2.18 12.56
CA VAL A 72 -3.54 1.89 13.85
C VAL A 72 -2.81 2.55 15.01
N PHE A 73 -1.47 2.54 15.03
CA PHE A 73 -0.70 3.26 16.05
C PHE A 73 -0.90 4.77 15.96
N LEU A 74 -0.91 5.35 14.76
CA LEU A 74 -1.23 6.78 14.58
C LEU A 74 -2.62 7.12 15.12
N GLU A 75 -3.63 6.32 14.77
CA GLU A 75 -5.04 6.54 15.15
C GLU A 75 -5.29 6.27 16.65
N SER A 76 -4.62 5.27 17.22
CA SER A 76 -4.80 4.84 18.62
C SER A 76 -3.96 5.64 19.61
N THR A 77 -2.99 6.42 19.14
CA THR A 77 -2.25 7.36 19.99
C THR A 77 -3.15 8.54 20.33
N ASN A 78 -4.16 8.28 21.17
CA ASN A 78 -4.87 9.28 21.94
C ASN A 78 -3.89 9.88 22.94
N LEU A 79 -3.06 10.83 22.51
CA LEU A 79 -2.54 11.85 23.43
C LEU A 79 -3.78 12.61 23.92
N TRP A 80 -4.29 12.21 25.08
CA TRP A 80 -5.59 12.59 25.61
C TRP A 80 -5.92 14.08 25.42
N GLY A 81 -6.78 14.35 24.42
CA GLY A 81 -7.74 15.45 24.44
C GLY A 81 -7.43 16.74 23.69
N ARG A 82 -6.31 16.93 22.98
CA ARG A 82 -6.02 18.28 22.44
C ARG A 82 -5.25 18.43 21.11
N ALA A 83 -4.85 17.39 20.39
CA ALA A 83 -4.17 17.60 19.10
C ALA A 83 -5.17 17.55 17.90
N SER A 84 -4.99 18.42 16.92
CA SER A 84 -5.70 18.36 15.63
C SER A 84 -4.96 17.40 14.72
N TRP A 85 -5.44 16.16 14.66
CA TRP A 85 -4.80 15.03 13.97
C TRP A 85 -5.22 14.88 12.50
N GLN A 86 -6.04 15.79 11.97
CA GLN A 86 -6.67 15.62 10.64
C GLN A 86 -5.63 15.43 9.52
N GLY A 87 -4.48 16.11 9.58
CA GLY A 87 -3.42 15.97 8.57
C GLY A 87 -2.71 14.60 8.56
N MET A 88 -2.75 13.86 9.67
CA MET A 88 -2.12 12.54 9.76
C MET A 88 -3.09 11.40 9.40
N LEU A 89 -4.39 11.58 9.61
CA LEU A 89 -5.41 10.59 9.30
C LEU A 89 -5.59 10.39 7.78
N ASP A 90 -5.28 11.42 7.00
CA ASP A 90 -5.39 11.43 5.54
C ASP A 90 -4.04 11.10 4.85
N CYS A 91 -3.14 10.37 5.52
CA CYS A 91 -1.82 10.06 4.99
C CYS A 91 -1.80 8.92 3.96
N GLY A 92 -2.95 8.45 3.46
CA GLY A 92 -2.99 7.40 2.44
C GLY A 92 -2.52 6.02 2.91
N LEU A 93 -2.41 5.76 4.22
CA LEU A 93 -2.15 4.42 4.75
C LEU A 93 -3.43 3.56 4.73
N PRO A 94 -3.35 2.24 4.48
CA PRO A 94 -4.51 1.36 4.35
C PRO A 94 -5.29 1.22 5.68
N SER A 95 -6.63 1.23 5.61
CA SER A 95 -7.51 0.99 6.78
C SER A 95 -7.78 -0.51 7.00
N SER A 96 -8.31 -0.87 8.18
CA SER A 96 -8.76 -2.23 8.49
C SER A 96 -10.19 -2.54 8.06
N THR A 97 -10.98 -1.53 7.67
CA THR A 97 -12.44 -1.64 7.45
C THR A 97 -12.88 -1.15 6.07
N ASP A 98 -11.98 -0.97 5.12
CA ASP A 98 -12.35 -0.49 3.78
C ASP A 98 -13.17 -1.58 3.07
N GLU A 99 -14.50 -1.41 3.07
CA GLU A 99 -15.40 -2.09 2.15
C GLU A 99 -15.04 -1.70 0.70
N PRO A 100 -15.27 -2.57 -0.29
CA PRO A 100 -15.02 -2.25 -1.69
C PRO A 100 -15.95 -1.09 -2.12
N VAL A 101 -15.39 0.11 -2.24
CA VAL A 101 -16.08 1.27 -2.80
C VAL A 101 -15.58 1.52 -4.23
N ASP A 102 -16.57 1.75 -5.11
CA ASP A 102 -16.52 2.15 -6.52
C ASP A 102 -15.11 2.38 -7.13
N THR A 103 -14.69 1.45 -7.99
CA THR A 103 -13.39 1.39 -8.68
C THR A 103 -13.22 2.44 -9.80
N THR A 104 -14.21 3.31 -10.00
CA THR A 104 -14.25 4.29 -11.10
C THR A 104 -13.22 5.43 -11.01
N ALA A 105 -12.49 5.58 -9.90
CA ALA A 105 -11.50 6.65 -9.69
C ALA A 105 -10.03 6.20 -9.88
N LEU A 106 -9.78 5.14 -10.64
CA LEU A 106 -8.41 4.77 -11.03
C LEU A 106 -7.93 5.64 -12.19
N THR A 107 -6.81 6.32 -11.99
CA THR A 107 -6.04 6.89 -13.10
C THR A 107 -5.74 5.76 -14.10
N PRO A 108 -5.95 5.96 -15.42
CA PRO A 108 -5.60 4.97 -16.41
C PRO A 108 -4.14 4.53 -16.24
N ILE A 109 -3.93 3.23 -16.27
CA ILE A 109 -2.60 2.64 -16.29
C ILE A 109 -1.92 3.06 -17.59
N MET A 110 -0.93 3.96 -17.51
CA MET A 110 -0.03 4.19 -18.63
C MET A 110 1.11 3.18 -18.52
N ALA A 111 1.34 2.44 -19.61
CA ALA A 111 2.46 1.52 -19.70
C ALA A 111 3.78 2.30 -19.63
N SER A 112 4.73 1.81 -18.84
CA SER A 112 6.12 2.28 -18.84
C SER A 112 6.93 1.42 -19.83
N GLU A 113 7.73 2.07 -20.69
CA GLU A 113 8.55 1.37 -21.70
C GLU A 113 9.91 0.89 -21.14
N ASP A 114 10.33 1.34 -19.94
CA ASP A 114 11.74 1.27 -19.49
C ASP A 114 11.95 0.44 -18.20
N VAL A 115 11.21 -0.67 -18.07
CA VAL A 115 11.09 -1.45 -16.81
C VAL A 115 12.33 -2.28 -16.48
N HIS A 116 13.14 -2.62 -17.48
CA HIS A 116 14.35 -3.43 -17.33
C HIS A 116 15.47 -2.77 -16.52
N ARG A 117 15.28 -1.52 -16.07
CA ARG A 117 16.25 -0.77 -15.26
C ARG A 117 15.85 -0.63 -13.79
N LEU A 118 14.64 -1.04 -13.43
CA LEU A 118 14.14 -0.89 -12.08
C LEU A 118 14.53 -2.07 -11.21
N ALA A 119 14.95 -1.76 -9.97
CA ALA A 119 15.24 -2.78 -8.97
C ALA A 119 13.93 -3.35 -8.42
N VAL A 120 13.86 -4.67 -8.29
CA VAL A 120 12.70 -5.38 -7.74
C VAL A 120 12.61 -5.13 -6.23
N LEU A 121 11.44 -4.73 -5.76
CA LEU A 121 11.11 -4.66 -4.33
C LEU A 121 10.62 -6.02 -3.83
N ALA A 122 9.67 -6.63 -4.54
CA ALA A 122 9.07 -7.89 -4.14
C ALA A 122 8.45 -8.63 -5.34
N THR A 123 8.29 -9.93 -5.19
CA THR A 123 7.50 -10.77 -6.11
C THR A 123 6.46 -11.56 -5.32
N ARG A 124 5.29 -11.81 -5.92
CA ARG A 124 4.25 -12.68 -5.38
C ARG A 124 3.72 -13.61 -6.47
N LYS A 125 3.60 -14.90 -6.16
CA LYS A 125 2.93 -15.89 -7.00
C LYS A 125 1.42 -15.81 -6.76
N LEU A 126 0.67 -15.70 -7.85
CA LEU A 126 -0.79 -15.54 -7.82
C LEU A 126 -1.46 -16.60 -8.70
N GLY A 127 -2.65 -17.04 -8.28
CA GLY A 127 -3.48 -17.98 -9.04
C GLY A 127 -4.57 -17.25 -9.82
N TYR A 128 -4.74 -17.54 -11.11
CA TYR A 128 -5.83 -17.00 -11.92
C TYR A 128 -6.36 -18.08 -12.89
N PRO A 129 -7.65 -18.07 -13.27
CA PRO A 129 -8.15 -19.01 -14.27
C PRO A 129 -7.77 -18.58 -15.69
N ASP A 130 -7.41 -19.54 -16.55
CA ASP A 130 -7.36 -19.33 -18.00
C ASP A 130 -8.77 -19.36 -18.63
N ASP A 131 -8.83 -19.21 -19.96
CA ASP A 131 -10.09 -19.22 -20.74
C ASP A 131 -10.90 -20.52 -20.58
N ALA A 132 -10.26 -21.63 -20.15
CA ALA A 132 -10.92 -22.90 -19.88
C ALA A 132 -11.33 -23.06 -18.40
N GLY A 133 -11.08 -22.05 -17.56
CA GLY A 133 -11.31 -22.08 -16.12
C GLY A 133 -10.24 -22.86 -15.34
N ILE A 134 -9.13 -23.22 -15.97
CA ILE A 134 -8.03 -23.94 -15.33
C ILE A 134 -7.13 -22.93 -14.63
N GLU A 135 -6.80 -23.19 -13.37
CA GLU A 135 -5.88 -22.34 -12.61
C GLU A 135 -4.48 -22.32 -13.23
N ARG A 136 -3.94 -21.12 -13.37
CA ARG A 136 -2.61 -20.78 -13.86
C ARG A 136 -1.89 -19.93 -12.83
N GLU A 137 -0.57 -20.04 -12.83
CA GLU A 137 0.31 -19.18 -12.04
C GLU A 137 0.66 -17.92 -12.86
N THR A 138 0.57 -16.76 -12.23
CA THR A 138 1.26 -15.53 -12.66
C THR A 138 2.16 -15.02 -11.53
N ILE A 139 3.18 -14.24 -11.87
CA ILE A 139 4.05 -13.58 -10.90
C ILE A 139 3.78 -12.07 -10.96
N LEU A 140 3.24 -11.52 -9.87
CA LEU A 140 3.27 -10.09 -9.64
C LEU A 140 4.70 -9.69 -9.23
N THR A 141 5.31 -8.79 -9.99
CA THR A 141 6.56 -8.12 -9.63
C THR A 141 6.25 -6.67 -9.26
N LEU A 142 6.63 -6.26 -8.05
CA LEU A 142 6.57 -4.89 -7.58
C LEU A 142 7.99 -4.31 -7.57
N TYR A 143 8.18 -3.15 -8.17
CA TYR A 143 9.48 -2.49 -8.28
C TYR A 143 9.68 -1.46 -7.16
N LEU A 144 10.94 -1.14 -6.86
CA LEU A 144 11.25 -0.06 -5.92
C LEU A 144 10.68 1.27 -6.42
N PRO A 145 9.99 2.03 -5.55
CA PRO A 145 9.47 3.33 -5.93
C PRO A 145 10.62 4.30 -6.24
N PHE A 146 10.41 5.15 -7.23
CA PHE A 146 11.36 6.19 -7.64
C PHE A 146 10.64 7.52 -7.81
N GLN A 147 11.40 8.60 -7.64
CA GLN A 147 10.89 9.95 -7.84
C GLN A 147 11.15 10.40 -9.27
N GLU A 148 10.10 10.85 -9.95
CA GLU A 148 10.18 11.49 -11.27
C GLU A 148 9.64 12.92 -11.14
N SER A 149 10.54 13.90 -11.20
CA SER A 149 10.22 15.31 -10.87
C SER A 149 9.65 15.45 -9.45
N ASP A 150 8.38 15.85 -9.31
CA ASP A 150 7.71 16.07 -8.02
C ASP A 150 6.74 14.95 -7.63
N ILE A 151 6.68 13.86 -8.41
CA ILE A 151 5.76 12.75 -8.20
C ILE A 151 6.56 11.47 -7.97
N TRP A 152 6.14 10.67 -7.00
CA TRP A 152 6.66 9.32 -6.83
C TRP A 152 5.87 8.34 -7.67
N ARG A 153 6.60 7.42 -8.30
CA ARG A 153 6.03 6.32 -9.10
C ARG A 153 6.52 5.00 -8.53
N CYS A 154 5.64 4.00 -8.55
CA CYS A 154 5.99 2.63 -8.22
C CYS A 154 5.40 1.74 -9.30
N GLU A 155 6.25 1.00 -10.00
CA GLU A 155 5.82 0.15 -11.10
C GLU A 155 5.48 -1.25 -10.61
N PHE A 156 4.63 -1.94 -11.35
CA PHE A 156 4.35 -3.35 -11.17
C PHE A 156 4.09 -4.05 -12.51
N ALA A 157 4.30 -5.35 -12.57
CA ALA A 157 4.04 -6.17 -13.75
C ALA A 157 3.52 -7.56 -13.35
N PHE A 158 2.75 -8.18 -14.22
CA PHE A 158 2.36 -9.58 -14.13
C PHE A 158 3.07 -10.37 -15.23
N ASP A 159 3.70 -11.50 -14.88
CA ASP A 159 4.37 -12.39 -15.84
C ASP A 159 4.23 -13.87 -15.42
N PRO A 160 3.73 -14.76 -16.29
CA PRO A 160 3.08 -14.45 -17.56
C PRO A 160 1.72 -13.78 -17.33
N TRP A 161 1.36 -12.81 -18.18
CA TRP A 161 0.00 -12.25 -18.24
C TRP A 161 -0.40 -12.07 -19.71
N PRO A 162 -1.67 -12.37 -20.09
CA PRO A 162 -2.09 -12.37 -21.49
C PRO A 162 -1.86 -11.04 -22.20
N GLU A 163 -2.01 -9.94 -21.47
CA GLU A 163 -1.67 -8.60 -21.92
C GLU A 163 -0.52 -8.09 -21.05
N VAL A 164 0.72 -8.23 -21.53
CA VAL A 164 1.89 -7.71 -20.81
C VAL A 164 1.78 -6.18 -20.76
N ARG A 165 1.36 -5.65 -19.62
CA ARG A 165 1.31 -4.22 -19.33
C ARG A 165 2.01 -4.01 -18.01
N VAL A 166 3.04 -3.18 -18.03
CA VAL A 166 3.60 -2.66 -16.80
C VAL A 166 2.68 -1.55 -16.32
N GLY A 167 2.08 -1.76 -15.15
CA GLY A 167 1.30 -0.75 -14.48
C GLY A 167 2.16 0.10 -13.55
N HIS A 168 1.62 1.22 -13.12
CA HIS A 168 2.27 2.03 -12.10
C HIS A 168 1.25 2.69 -11.19
N GLY A 169 1.61 2.83 -9.93
CA GLY A 169 0.98 3.74 -8.97
C GLY A 169 1.71 5.07 -8.92
N VAL A 170 1.00 6.10 -8.47
CA VAL A 170 1.54 7.44 -8.25
C VAL A 170 1.24 7.91 -6.84
N GLY A 171 2.10 8.75 -6.28
CA GLY A 171 1.89 9.32 -4.95
C GLY A 171 2.77 10.52 -4.65
N SER A 172 2.46 11.19 -3.54
CA SER A 172 3.28 12.29 -3.00
C SER A 172 4.61 11.80 -2.40
N ASP A 173 4.70 10.52 -2.08
CA ASP A 173 5.92 9.84 -1.66
C ASP A 173 5.94 8.36 -2.05
N ALA A 174 7.06 7.70 -1.73
CA ALA A 174 7.29 6.28 -1.99
C ALA A 174 6.22 5.34 -1.41
N ILE A 175 5.67 5.65 -0.22
CA ILE A 175 4.66 4.81 0.43
C ILE A 175 3.35 4.90 -0.36
N GLU A 176 2.90 6.11 -0.67
CA GLU A 176 1.65 6.33 -1.41
C GLU A 176 1.73 5.74 -2.82
N ALA A 177 2.83 5.98 -3.54
CA ALA A 177 3.03 5.41 -4.87
C ALA A 177 2.98 3.87 -4.85
N THR A 178 3.57 3.25 -3.82
CA THR A 178 3.56 1.79 -3.66
C THR A 178 2.16 1.25 -3.34
N LEU A 179 1.43 1.92 -2.46
CA LEU A 179 0.05 1.53 -2.14
C LEU A 179 -0.89 1.72 -3.34
N ASP A 180 -0.71 2.79 -4.12
CA ASP A 180 -1.45 3.02 -5.36
C ASP A 180 -1.12 1.97 -6.43
N ALA A 181 0.15 1.53 -6.50
CA ALA A 181 0.58 0.47 -7.40
C ALA A 181 -0.08 -0.87 -7.05
N LEU A 182 -0.10 -1.23 -5.76
CA LEU A 182 -0.78 -2.44 -5.28
C LEU A 182 -2.30 -2.38 -5.49
N ALA A 183 -2.92 -1.22 -5.26
CA ALA A 183 -4.35 -1.04 -5.52
C ALA A 183 -4.68 -1.18 -7.01
N SER A 184 -3.83 -0.63 -7.88
CA SER A 184 -3.96 -0.76 -9.34
C SER A 184 -3.73 -2.20 -9.80
N ALA A 185 -2.74 -2.91 -9.21
CA ALA A 185 -2.48 -4.32 -9.48
C ALA A 185 -3.68 -5.19 -9.10
N ARG A 186 -4.27 -4.94 -7.93
CA ARG A 186 -5.50 -5.62 -7.50
C ARG A 186 -6.62 -5.45 -8.51
N VAL A 187 -6.86 -4.24 -8.99
CA VAL A 187 -7.97 -3.99 -9.93
C VAL A 187 -7.75 -4.70 -11.26
N LEU A 188 -6.52 -4.69 -11.79
CA LEU A 188 -6.20 -5.44 -12.99
C LEU A 188 -6.38 -6.95 -12.80
N PHE A 189 -5.94 -7.45 -11.65
CA PHE A 189 -6.08 -8.85 -11.31
C PHE A 189 -7.56 -9.22 -11.18
N ASP A 190 -8.32 -8.53 -10.34
CA ASP A 190 -9.75 -8.77 -10.09
C ASP A 190 -10.58 -8.67 -11.39
N ALA A 191 -10.22 -7.78 -12.33
CA ALA A 191 -10.88 -7.67 -13.63
C ALA A 191 -10.66 -8.89 -14.55
N ALA A 192 -9.59 -9.65 -14.33
CA ALA A 192 -9.32 -10.90 -15.04
C ALA A 192 -9.95 -12.13 -14.36
N ILE A 193 -10.44 -12.00 -13.11
CA ILE A 193 -11.06 -13.10 -12.37
C ILE A 193 -12.58 -13.14 -12.64
N PRO A 194 -13.12 -14.24 -13.17
CA PRO A 194 -14.57 -14.43 -13.31
C PRO A 194 -15.28 -14.38 -11.96
N ILE A 195 -16.47 -13.77 -11.93
CA ILE A 195 -17.30 -13.72 -10.72
C ILE A 195 -17.57 -15.14 -10.20
N GLY A 196 -17.27 -15.36 -8.92
CA GLY A 196 -17.50 -16.64 -8.24
C GLY A 196 -16.39 -17.68 -8.45
N TRP A 197 -15.30 -17.35 -9.14
CA TRP A 197 -14.11 -18.19 -9.18
C TRP A 197 -13.41 -18.23 -7.81
N THR A 198 -12.87 -19.41 -7.48
CA THR A 198 -12.07 -19.64 -6.27
C THR A 198 -10.80 -20.39 -6.67
N GLY A 199 -9.64 -19.82 -6.33
CA GLY A 199 -8.34 -20.46 -6.54
C GLY A 199 -8.05 -21.56 -5.53
N SER A 200 -6.88 -22.19 -5.70
CA SER A 200 -6.32 -23.11 -4.72
C SER A 200 -5.76 -22.36 -3.50
N ASP A 201 -5.55 -23.09 -2.39
CA ASP A 201 -4.85 -22.55 -1.22
C ASP A 201 -3.32 -22.41 -1.45
N ASP A 202 -2.79 -22.99 -2.54
CA ASP A 202 -1.35 -23.02 -2.84
C ASP A 202 -0.86 -21.71 -3.48
N LEU A 203 -1.76 -20.96 -4.14
CA LEU A 203 -1.47 -19.70 -4.78
C LEU A 203 -2.23 -18.56 -4.09
N LEU A 204 -1.57 -17.41 -3.96
CA LEU A 204 -2.18 -16.24 -3.32
C LEU A 204 -3.08 -15.48 -4.31
N ASP A 205 -3.81 -14.51 -3.76
CA ASP A 205 -4.58 -13.52 -4.51
C ASP A 205 -4.12 -12.08 -4.18
N CYS A 206 -4.92 -11.10 -4.58
CA CYS A 206 -4.71 -9.68 -4.30
C CYS A 206 -5.67 -9.13 -3.22
N ALA A 207 -6.36 -9.98 -2.45
CA ALA A 207 -7.41 -9.54 -1.53
C ALA A 207 -6.87 -8.71 -0.36
N ASP A 208 -5.62 -8.94 0.05
CA ASP A 208 -4.94 -8.17 1.09
C ASP A 208 -4.47 -6.78 0.61
N PHE A 209 -4.44 -6.51 -0.71
CA PHE A 209 -4.00 -5.23 -1.26
C PHE A 209 -5.00 -4.10 -0.96
N PRO A 210 -4.53 -2.84 -0.87
CA PRO A 210 -5.39 -1.68 -0.64
C PRO A 210 -6.46 -1.51 -1.73
N ILE A 211 -7.62 -0.94 -1.36
CA ILE A 211 -8.70 -0.60 -2.30
C ILE A 211 -8.71 0.92 -2.52
N LYS A 212 -8.34 1.39 -3.72
CA LYS A 212 -8.25 2.83 -4.02
C LYS A 212 -9.61 3.53 -3.86
N SER A 213 -9.75 4.43 -2.89
CA SER A 213 -10.92 5.32 -2.75
C SER A 213 -10.49 6.78 -2.87
N GLY A 214 -10.98 7.53 -3.88
CA GLY A 214 -10.87 9.01 -4.09
C GLY A 214 -9.64 9.78 -3.55
N ARG A 215 -8.89 10.47 -4.45
CA ARG A 215 -7.63 11.21 -4.22
C ARG A 215 -6.77 10.62 -3.08
N ALA A 216 -6.45 9.33 -3.23
CA ALA A 216 -5.64 8.51 -2.32
C ALA A 216 -6.19 8.38 -0.88
N PHE A 217 -7.31 7.65 -0.77
CA PHE A 217 -7.92 7.07 0.41
C PHE A 217 -8.55 8.11 1.36
N HIS A 218 -9.86 8.33 1.14
CA HIS A 218 -10.77 9.25 1.84
C HIS A 218 -10.51 10.76 1.68
N ILE A 219 -11.15 11.36 0.66
CA ILE A 219 -11.68 12.72 0.84
C ILE A 219 -12.94 12.60 1.71
N ARG A 220 -12.87 13.02 2.96
CA ARG A 220 -14.08 13.43 3.70
C ARG A 220 -14.80 14.48 2.85
N ARG A 221 -16.03 14.17 2.40
CA ARG A 221 -16.98 15.20 1.97
C ARG A 221 -17.13 16.17 3.15
N SER A 222 -16.47 17.31 3.08
CA SER A 222 -16.77 18.40 4.00
C SER A 222 -18.19 18.84 3.69
N GLU A 223 -19.10 18.62 4.62
CA GLU A 223 -20.29 19.44 4.73
C GLU A 223 -19.85 20.91 4.77
N ARG A 224 -20.25 21.67 3.74
CA ARG A 224 -20.44 23.12 3.71
C ARG A 224 -21.10 23.45 2.36
N GLY A 225 -22.32 23.96 2.31
CA GLY A 225 -23.10 24.47 3.41
C GLY A 225 -24.54 24.74 3.08
N SER A 226 -25.21 25.09 4.17
CA SER A 226 -26.48 25.77 4.29
C SER A 226 -26.73 26.77 3.16
N SER A 227 -27.88 26.62 2.54
CA SER A 227 -28.72 27.74 2.11
C SER A 227 -30.16 27.36 2.42
#